data_AF-A0AAE0YTX6-F1
#
_entry.id   AF-A0AAE0YTX6-F1
#
_cell.length_a   1.000
_cell.length_b   1.000
_cell.length_c   1.000
_cell.angle_alpha   90.00
_cell.angle_beta   90.00
_cell.angle_gamma   90.00
#
_symmetry.space_group_name_H-M   'P 1'
#
loop_
_entity.id
_entity.type
_entity.pdbx_description
1 polymer ?
#
loop_
_entity_poly.entity_id
_entity_poly.type
_entity_poly.pdbx_seq_one_letter_code
_entity_poly.pdbx_strand_id
1 'polypeptide(L)'
;MFSSGGTEREIGKIIFSVVAFRLTKYLTEKGYINTSVEKGGIPGVSGCLEHATMIWEAIQNAKSEKLNLDVIWLDLANAYGSVPHQMIQLALRMYHVPEDIQAMLDDYFSGFRMRFSSNGYTRDWINLET
;
A
#
# COMPACT_ATOMS: atom_id res chain seq x y z
N MET A 1 26.22 -6.08 -26.20
CA MET A 1 25.69 -6.58 -24.92
C MET A 1 24.56 -5.63 -24.53
N PHE A 2 23.33 -5.95 -24.93
CA PHE A 2 22.21 -5.02 -24.88
C PHE A 2 21.72 -4.84 -23.44
N SER A 3 21.54 -3.57 -23.07
CA SER A 3 20.79 -3.12 -21.90
C SER A 3 19.34 -3.57 -22.01
N SER A 4 18.99 -4.73 -21.44
CA SER A 4 17.62 -5.27 -21.41
C SER A 4 16.84 -4.86 -20.14
N GLY A 5 17.50 -4.30 -19.13
CA GLY A 5 16.89 -4.01 -17.83
C GLY A 5 15.92 -2.81 -17.80
N GLY A 6 15.89 -1.99 -18.84
CA GLY A 6 14.98 -0.83 -18.91
C GLY A 6 13.55 -1.23 -19.28
N THR A 7 13.38 -2.07 -20.30
CA THR A 7 12.08 -2.39 -20.89
C THR A 7 11.22 -3.27 -19.97
N GLU A 8 11.83 -4.23 -19.27
CA GLU A 8 11.12 -5.10 -18.30
C GLU A 8 10.55 -4.31 -17.10
N ARG A 9 11.28 -3.29 -16.63
CA ARG A 9 10.82 -2.43 -15.53
C ARG A 9 9.62 -1.57 -15.92
N GLU A 10 9.59 -1.06 -17.15
CA GLU A 10 8.46 -0.25 -17.63
C GLU A 10 7.19 -1.09 -17.84
N ILE A 11 7.33 -2.31 -18.36
CA ILE A 11 6.20 -3.25 -18.50
C ILE A 11 5.61 -3.58 -17.11
N GLY A 12 6.48 -3.83 -16.12
CA GLY A 12 6.06 -4.09 -14.75
C GLY A 12 5.20 -2.96 -14.17
N LYS A 13 5.63 -1.69 -14.33
CA LYS A 13 4.85 -0.53 -13.86
C LYS A 13 3.46 -0.47 -14.47
N ILE A 14 3.33 -0.74 -15.77
CA ILE A 14 2.05 -0.72 -16.47
C ILE A 14 1.14 -1.82 -15.92
N ILE A 15 1.66 -3.04 -15.79
CA ILE A 15 0.90 -4.18 -15.26
C ILE A 15 0.40 -3.87 -13.85
N PHE A 16 1.30 -3.47 -12.94
CA PHE A 16 0.93 -3.19 -11.56
C PHE A 16 0.00 -1.99 -11.43
N SER A 17 0.10 -1.00 -12.32
CA SER A 17 -0.84 0.13 -12.36
C SER A 17 -2.25 -0.33 -12.73
N VAL A 18 -2.40 -1.24 -13.69
CA VAL A 18 -3.69 -1.84 -14.05
C VAL A 18 -4.24 -2.70 -12.93
N VAL A 19 -3.39 -3.51 -12.29
CA VAL A 19 -3.78 -4.34 -11.13
C VAL A 19 -4.25 -3.47 -9.98
N ALA A 20 -3.48 -2.44 -9.61
CA ALA A 20 -3.85 -1.50 -8.54
C ALA A 20 -5.19 -0.84 -8.82
N PHE A 21 -5.40 -0.31 -10.03
CA PHE A 21 -6.67 0.30 -10.41
C PHE A 21 -7.86 -0.67 -10.28
N ARG A 22 -7.71 -1.89 -10.80
CA ARG A 22 -8.76 -2.92 -10.73
C ARG A 22 -9.03 -3.38 -9.31
N LEU A 23 -8.00 -3.53 -8.49
CA LEU A 23 -8.11 -3.94 -7.10
C LEU A 23 -8.82 -2.85 -6.27
N THR A 24 -8.43 -1.58 -6.43
CA THR A 24 -9.12 -0.46 -5.77
C THR A 24 -10.59 -0.44 -6.16
N LYS A 25 -10.90 -0.55 -7.46
CA LYS A 25 -12.28 -0.60 -7.95
C LYS A 25 -13.07 -1.76 -7.32
N TYR A 26 -12.49 -2.97 -7.32
CA TYR A 26 -13.10 -4.16 -6.71
C TYR A 26 -13.42 -3.94 -5.23
N LEU A 27 -12.45 -3.46 -4.46
CA LEU A 27 -12.60 -3.25 -3.01
C LEU A 27 -13.66 -2.17 -2.70
N THR A 28 -13.71 -1.10 -3.48
CA THR A 28 -14.71 -0.04 -3.30
C THR A 28 -16.11 -0.49 -3.74
N GLU A 29 -16.26 -1.13 -4.90
CA GLU A 29 -17.58 -1.58 -5.40
C GLU A 29 -18.20 -2.69 -4.55
N LYS A 30 -17.37 -3.52 -3.91
CA LYS A 30 -17.82 -4.56 -2.97
C LYS A 30 -18.07 -4.03 -1.55
N GLY A 31 -17.78 -2.75 -1.30
CA GLY A 31 -17.96 -2.13 0.02
C GLY A 31 -16.96 -2.62 1.07
N TYR A 32 -15.81 -3.19 0.65
CA TYR A 32 -14.75 -3.61 1.56
C TYR A 32 -13.95 -2.43 2.12
N ILE A 33 -13.93 -1.31 1.41
CA ILE A 33 -13.35 -0.05 1.89
C ILE A 33 -14.47 0.94 2.14
N ASN A 34 -14.57 1.44 3.37
CA ASN A 34 -15.45 2.54 3.70
C ASN A 34 -14.77 3.87 3.34
N THR A 35 -15.16 4.44 2.21
CA THR A 35 -14.62 5.72 1.71
C THR A 35 -15.09 6.95 2.49
N SER A 36 -15.97 6.80 3.48
CA SER A 36 -16.26 7.87 4.43
C SER A 36 -15.13 8.06 5.45
N VAL A 37 -14.33 7.02 5.70
CA VAL A 37 -13.23 7.01 6.68
C VAL A 37 -11.88 6.90 5.98
N GLU A 38 -11.70 5.90 5.12
CA GLU A 38 -10.45 5.69 4.39
C GLU A 38 -10.45 6.52 3.11
N LYS A 39 -9.56 7.51 3.08
CA LYS A 39 -9.41 8.44 1.95
C LYS A 39 -8.07 8.27 1.24
N GLY A 40 -7.12 7.55 1.86
CA GLY A 40 -5.80 7.31 1.30
C GLY A 40 -5.87 6.33 0.12
N GLY A 41 -5.18 6.65 -0.97
CA GLY A 41 -5.11 5.75 -2.14
C GLY A 41 -6.43 5.54 -2.89
N ILE A 42 -7.50 6.28 -2.57
CA ILE A 42 -8.78 6.23 -3.27
C ILE A 42 -8.83 7.33 -4.35
N PRO A 43 -8.94 6.99 -5.65
CA PRO A 43 -9.02 7.96 -6.72
C PRO A 43 -10.23 8.90 -6.58
N GLY A 44 -10.03 10.19 -6.86
CA GLY A 44 -11.10 11.18 -6.89
C GLY A 44 -11.56 11.69 -5.52
N VAL A 45 -10.85 11.35 -4.44
CA VAL A 45 -11.18 11.76 -3.06
C VAL A 45 -10.18 12.79 -2.55
N SER A 46 -10.68 13.92 -2.00
CA SER A 46 -9.84 14.99 -1.44
C SER A 46 -9.58 14.77 0.06
N GLY A 47 -8.98 13.63 0.41
CA GLY A 47 -8.83 13.19 1.80
C GLY A 47 -8.12 14.19 2.71
N CYS A 48 -7.01 14.77 2.25
CA CYS A 48 -6.23 15.71 3.06
C CYS A 48 -7.02 16.97 3.42
N LEU A 49 -7.81 17.50 2.48
CA LEU A 49 -8.63 18.68 2.72
C LEU A 49 -9.77 18.34 3.68
N GLU A 50 -10.51 17.26 3.41
CA GLU A 50 -11.62 16.80 4.25
C GLU A 50 -11.19 16.54 5.70
N HIS A 51 -10.04 15.89 5.91
CA HIS A 51 -9.53 15.60 7.26
C HIS A 51 -9.08 16.88 7.97
N ALA A 52 -8.41 17.80 7.28
CA ALA A 52 -8.00 19.07 7.87
C ALA A 52 -9.23 19.93 8.27
N THR A 53 -10.26 19.97 7.43
CA THR A 53 -11.51 20.68 7.74
C THR A 53 -12.26 20.02 8.89
N MET A 54 -12.33 18.69 8.94
CA MET A 54 -12.99 17.95 10.01
C MET A 54 -12.33 18.22 11.38
N ILE A 55 -11.00 18.19 11.44
CA ILE A 55 -10.25 18.51 12.67
C ILE A 55 -10.47 19.98 13.07
N TRP A 56 -10.45 20.89 12.09
CA TRP A 56 -10.69 22.30 12.34
C TRP A 56 -12.09 22.56 12.92
N GLU A 57 -13.12 21.94 12.35
CA GLU A 57 -14.50 22.03 12.84
C GLU A 57 -14.63 21.47 14.26
N ALA A 58 -14.00 20.32 14.55
CA ALA A 58 -13.97 19.75 15.89
C ALA A 58 -13.34 20.73 16.91
N ILE A 59 -12.23 21.40 16.53
CA ILE A 59 -11.58 22.41 17.37
C ILE A 59 -12.49 23.63 17.61
N GLN A 60 -13.15 24.14 16.56
CA GLN A 60 -14.06 25.28 16.71
C GLN A 60 -15.25 24.95 17.62
N ASN A 61 -15.86 23.77 17.43
CA ASN A 61 -16.99 23.32 18.24
C ASN A 61 -16.58 23.12 19.71
N ALA A 62 -15.44 22.50 19.98
CA ALA A 62 -14.94 22.36 21.35
C ALA A 62 -14.72 23.73 22.02
N LYS A 63 -14.23 24.72 21.25
CA LYS A 63 -14.03 26.08 21.74
C LYS A 63 -15.34 26.83 22.02
N SER A 64 -16.36 26.72 21.15
CA SER A 64 -17.65 27.38 21.35
C SER A 64 -18.42 26.80 22.53
N GLU A 65 -18.42 25.47 22.62
CA GLU A 65 -19.16 24.73 23.64
C GLU A 65 -18.38 24.55 24.95
N LYS A 66 -17.13 25.04 25.01
CA LYS A 66 -16.21 24.88 26.16
C LYS A 66 -16.02 23.41 26.57
N LEU A 67 -15.94 22.54 25.57
CA LEU A 67 -15.68 21.11 25.75
C LEU A 67 -14.18 20.83 25.72
N ASN A 68 -13.77 19.74 26.35
CA ASN A 68 -12.42 19.21 26.19
C ASN A 68 -12.33 18.42 24.88
N LEU A 69 -11.24 18.59 24.14
CA LEU A 69 -10.95 17.87 22.90
C LEU A 69 -9.51 17.35 22.95
N ASP A 70 -9.34 16.05 22.80
CA ASP A 70 -8.06 15.39 22.64
C ASP A 70 -7.94 14.85 21.20
N VAL A 71 -6.81 15.14 20.54
CA VAL A 71 -6.54 14.70 19.17
C VAL A 71 -5.27 13.85 19.18
N ILE A 72 -5.36 12.63 18.67
CA ILE A 72 -4.23 11.67 18.60
C ILE A 72 -3.81 11.51 17.14
N TRP A 73 -2.52 11.70 16.89
CA TRP A 73 -1.89 11.43 15.59
C TRP A 73 -1.21 10.08 15.63
N LEU A 74 -1.59 9.17 14.73
CA LEU A 74 -1.02 7.84 14.60
C LEU A 74 -0.31 7.70 13.25
N ASP A 75 0.91 7.18 13.27
CA ASP A 75 1.69 6.90 12.07
C ASP A 75 2.39 5.54 12.21
N LEU A 76 2.56 4.85 11.09
CA LEU A 76 3.22 3.54 11.05
C LEU A 76 4.68 3.72 10.63
N ALA A 77 5.61 3.42 11.53
CA ALA A 77 7.03 3.45 11.24
C ALA A 77 7.39 2.46 10.11
N ASN A 78 7.95 3.00 9.02
CA ASN A 78 8.40 2.24 7.85
C ASN A 78 7.33 1.30 7.26
N ALA A 79 6.07 1.73 7.15
CA ALA A 79 4.96 0.86 6.73
C ALA A 79 5.25 -0.01 5.49
N TYR A 80 5.87 0.56 4.44
CA TYR A 80 6.17 -0.19 3.21
C TYR A 80 7.27 -1.24 3.38
N GLY A 81 8.19 -1.06 4.32
CA GLY A 81 9.29 -1.99 4.56
C GLY A 81 9.12 -2.89 5.78
N SER A 82 8.13 -2.62 6.64
CA SER A 82 7.92 -3.34 7.91
C SER A 82 6.70 -4.25 7.91
N VAL A 83 5.75 -4.07 6.98
CA VAL A 83 4.59 -4.96 6.85
C VAL A 83 5.03 -6.33 6.32
N PRO A 84 4.81 -7.43 7.05
CA PRO A 84 5.17 -8.77 6.60
C PRO A 84 4.40 -9.17 5.33
N HIS A 85 5.05 -9.85 4.39
CA HIS A 85 4.38 -10.26 3.14
C HIS A 85 3.18 -11.19 3.39
N GLN A 86 3.25 -11.99 4.45
CA GLN A 86 2.14 -12.84 4.90
C GLN A 86 0.89 -12.05 5.28
N MET A 87 1.04 -10.81 5.79
CA MET A 87 -0.09 -9.94 6.09
C MET A 87 -0.78 -9.45 4.82
N ILE A 88 -0.02 -9.18 3.75
CA ILE A 88 -0.60 -8.82 2.45
C ILE A 88 -1.45 -9.98 1.93
N GLN A 89 -0.92 -11.21 1.95
CA GLN A 89 -1.67 -12.40 1.53
C GLN A 89 -2.91 -12.69 2.40
N LEU A 90 -2.81 -12.45 3.71
CA LEU A 90 -3.95 -12.55 4.61
C LEU A 90 -5.03 -11.51 4.23
N ALA A 91 -4.65 -10.26 3.99
CA ALA A 91 -5.58 -9.20 3.62
C ALA A 91 -6.30 -9.50 2.30
N LEU A 92 -5.57 -9.97 1.28
CA LEU A 92 -6.17 -10.35 -0.01
C LEU A 92 -7.23 -11.45 0.15
N ARG A 93 -6.96 -12.45 0.99
CA ARG A 93 -7.92 -13.52 1.31
C ARG A 93 -9.12 -13.00 2.08
N MET A 94 -8.91 -12.16 3.10
CA MET A 94 -9.99 -11.56 3.89
C MET A 94 -10.97 -10.74 3.05
N TYR A 95 -10.46 -10.05 2.04
CA TYR A 95 -11.28 -9.26 1.10
C TYR A 95 -11.72 -10.05 -0.14
N HIS A 96 -11.57 -11.38 -0.13
CA HIS A 96 -12.05 -12.27 -1.19
C HIS A 96 -11.56 -11.86 -2.59
N VAL A 97 -10.31 -11.38 -2.69
CA VAL A 97 -9.71 -11.05 -3.98
C VAL A 97 -9.59 -12.35 -4.81
N PRO A 98 -9.80 -12.35 -6.14
CA PRO A 98 -9.69 -13.56 -6.94
C PRO A 98 -8.34 -14.29 -6.79
N GLU A 99 -8.38 -15.62 -6.75
CA GLU A 99 -7.19 -16.47 -6.49
C GLU A 99 -6.06 -16.22 -7.49
N ASP A 100 -6.37 -15.98 -8.76
CA ASP A 100 -5.38 -15.68 -9.80
C ASP A 100 -4.53 -14.43 -9.44
N ILE A 101 -5.16 -13.41 -8.85
CA ILE A 101 -4.47 -12.17 -8.43
C ILE A 101 -3.66 -12.41 -7.16
N GLN A 102 -4.17 -13.23 -6.23
CA GLN A 102 -3.42 -13.61 -5.03
C GLN A 102 -2.14 -14.36 -5.41
N ALA A 103 -2.26 -15.36 -6.29
CA ALA A 103 -1.14 -16.17 -6.77
C ALA A 103 -0.12 -15.31 -7.54
N MET A 104 -0.57 -14.40 -8.40
CA MET A 104 0.31 -13.47 -9.11
C MET A 104 1.11 -12.57 -8.15
N LEU A 105 0.47 -12.06 -7.09
CA LEU A 105 1.16 -11.24 -6.09
C LEU A 105 2.11 -12.07 -5.21
N ASP A 106 1.75 -13.31 -4.91
CA ASP A 106 2.60 -14.24 -4.14
C ASP A 106 3.89 -14.60 -4.90
N ASP A 107 3.77 -14.90 -6.19
CA ASP A 107 4.91 -15.13 -7.08
C ASP A 107 5.81 -13.88 -7.17
N TYR A 108 5.19 -12.69 -7.28
CA TYR A 108 5.94 -11.43 -7.30
C TYR A 108 6.74 -11.18 -6.01
N PHE A 109 6.12 -11.39 -4.85
CA PHE A 109 6.77 -11.15 -3.55
C PHE A 109 7.77 -12.24 -3.15
N SER A 110 7.63 -13.47 -3.62
CA SER A 110 8.60 -14.57 -3.38
C SER A 110 9.84 -14.49 -4.29
N GLY A 111 9.75 -13.79 -5.41
CA GLY A 111 10.83 -13.65 -6.39
C GLY A 111 12.00 -12.75 -5.97
N PHE A 112 11.94 -12.04 -4.85
CA PHE A 112 12.97 -11.08 -4.46
C PHE A 112 14.25 -11.77 -3.97
N ARG A 113 15.31 -11.68 -4.79
CA ARG A 113 16.65 -12.15 -4.44
C ARG A 113 17.63 -11.00 -4.44
N MET A 114 18.45 -10.95 -3.40
CA MET A 114 19.52 -9.98 -3.25
C MET A 114 20.87 -10.66 -3.41
N ARG A 115 21.80 -9.99 -4.07
CA ARG A 115 23.20 -10.41 -4.19
C ARG A 115 24.07 -9.18 -4.00
N PHE A 116 25.07 -9.29 -3.14
CA PHE A 116 26.08 -8.26 -2.92
C PHE A 116 27.41 -8.65 -3.56
N SER A 117 28.05 -7.67 -4.20
CA SER A 117 29.40 -7.79 -4.73
C SER A 117 30.27 -6.65 -4.20
N SER A 118 31.42 -6.97 -3.59
CA SER A 118 32.38 -5.99 -3.10
C SER A 118 33.82 -6.51 -3.30
N ASN A 119 34.70 -5.67 -3.87
CA ASN A 119 36.14 -5.93 -4.09
C ASN A 119 36.48 -7.38 -4.52
N GLY A 120 35.80 -7.88 -5.57
CA GLY A 120 36.06 -9.21 -6.15
C GLY A 120 35.36 -10.37 -5.46
N TYR A 121 34.64 -10.14 -4.36
CA TYR A 121 33.84 -11.14 -3.67
C TYR A 121 32.35 -10.91 -3.96
N THR A 122 31.68 -11.94 -4.48
CA THR A 122 30.23 -11.94 -4.72
C THR A 122 29.59 -13.00 -3.85
N ARG A 123 28.60 -12.63 -3.04
CA ARG A 123 27.80 -13.57 -2.25
C ARG A 123 26.84 -14.34 -3.17
N ASP A 124 26.45 -15.53 -2.74
CA ASP A 124 25.34 -16.24 -3.35
C ASP A 124 24.02 -15.45 -3.22
N TRP A 125 23.03 -15.81 -4.03
CA TRP A 125 21.71 -15.19 -3.95
C TRP A 125 21.10 -15.45 -2.58
N ILE A 126 20.67 -14.38 -1.91
CA ILE A 126 19.95 -14.43 -0.63
C ILE A 126 18.49 -14.09 -0.95
N ASN A 127 17.56 -14.96 -0.54
CA ASN A 127 16.14 -14.63 -0.63
C ASN A 127 15.80 -13.54 0.39
N LEU A 128 15.12 -12.49 -0.08
CA LEU A 128 14.59 -11.42 0.77
C LEU A 128 13.16 -11.79 1.16
N GLU A 129 12.99 -12.88 1.91
CA GLU A 129 11.70 -13.19 2.53
C GLU A 129 11.69 -12.65 3.97
N THR A 130 10.65 -11.90 4.31
CA THR A 130 10.25 -11.53 5.68
C THR A 130 8.76 -11.71 5.85
#